data_AF-A0A536CLK7-F1
#
_entry.id   AF-A0A536CLK7-F1
#
_cell.length_a   1.000
_cell.length_b   1.000
_cell.length_c   1.000
_cell.angle_alpha   90.00
_cell.angle_beta   90.00
_cell.angle_gamma   90.00
#
_symmetry.space_group_name_H-M   'P 1'
#
loop_
_entity.id
_entity.type
_entity.pdbx_description
1 polymer ?
#
loop_
_entity_poly.entity_id
_entity_poly.type
_entity_poly.pdbx_seq_one_letter_code
_entity_poly.pdbx_strand_id
1 'polypeptide(L)'
;MKTLAFTEARKDLSKIVDDVSSHHEHVVITKQGRPKAVVMSADEFESWQETLEILDDPKAMSAIREGLRDVKAGRVRPLEEVLKQLGV
;
A
#
# COMPACT_ATOMS: atom_id res chain seq x y z
N MET A 1 13.27 0.73 -7.53
CA MET A 1 13.91 0.42 -6.23
C MET A 1 15.35 0.92 -6.21
N LYS A 2 15.60 2.03 -5.52
CA LYS A 2 16.92 2.64 -5.38
C LYS A 2 17.61 2.08 -4.14
N THR A 3 18.91 1.80 -4.22
CA THR A 3 19.70 1.30 -3.08
C THR A 3 20.85 2.27 -2.83
N LEU A 4 21.02 2.70 -1.59
CA LEU A 4 22.06 3.66 -1.19
C LEU A 4 22.91 3.12 -0.05
N ALA A 5 24.18 3.55 0.00
CA ALA A 5 25.00 3.33 1.19
C ALA A 5 24.53 4.23 2.33
N PHE A 6 24.67 3.78 3.59
CA PHE A 6 24.29 4.56 4.77
C PHE A 6 24.89 5.97 4.79
N THR A 7 26.14 6.12 4.33
CA THR A 7 26.82 7.42 4.24
C THR A 7 26.16 8.37 3.24
N GLU A 8 25.71 7.86 2.10
CA GLU A 8 24.99 8.63 1.09
C GLU A 8 23.59 8.99 1.59
N ALA A 9 22.87 8.01 2.14
CA ALA A 9 21.53 8.21 2.69
C ALA A 9 21.53 9.23 3.83
N ARG A 10 22.56 9.23 4.68
CA ARG A 10 22.72 10.21 5.75
C ARG A 10 22.93 11.63 5.21
N LYS A 11 23.70 11.78 4.13
CA LYS A 11 23.99 13.09 3.53
C LYS A 11 22.74 13.69 2.89
N ASP A 12 21.94 12.87 2.22
CA ASP A 12 20.83 13.30 1.39
C ASP A 12 19.45 12.98 2.00
N LEU A 13 19.35 12.80 3.32
CA LEU A 13 18.13 12.28 3.97
C LEU A 13 16.89 13.14 3.69
N SER A 14 17.01 14.47 3.77
CA SER A 14 15.87 15.38 3.50
C SER A 14 15.31 15.16 2.09
N LYS A 15 16.20 15.11 1.09
CA LYS A 15 15.82 14.84 -0.29
C LYS A 15 15.19 13.46 -0.45
N ILE A 16 15.74 12.45 0.22
CA ILE A 16 15.16 11.09 0.19
C ILE A 16 13.72 11.12 0.73
N VAL A 17 13.47 11.80 1.84
CA VAL A 17 12.11 11.92 2.41
C VAL A 17 11.15 12.64 1.45
N ASP A 18 11.59 13.75 0.84
CA ASP A 18 10.78 14.49 -0.13
C ASP A 18 10.48 13.64 -1.39
N ASP A 19 11.48 12.92 -1.89
CA ASP A 19 11.39 12.06 -3.07
C ASP A 19 10.41 10.90 -2.83
N VAL A 20 10.53 10.17 -1.70
CA VAL A 20 9.65 9.00 -1.43
C VAL A 20 8.20 9.41 -1.18
N SER A 21 7.98 10.59 -0.59
CA SER A 21 6.63 11.15 -0.36
C SER A 21 5.91 11.48 -1.67
N SER A 22 6.65 11.93 -2.69
CA SER A 22 6.07 12.42 -3.95
C SER A 22 5.94 11.37 -5.05
N HIS A 23 6.73 10.29 -5.01
CA HIS A 23 6.81 9.32 -6.11
C HIS A 23 6.30 7.92 -5.77
N HIS A 24 5.84 7.66 -4.53
CA HIS A 24 5.49 6.30 -4.06
C HIS A 24 6.57 5.26 -4.38
N GLU A 25 7.83 5.66 -4.21
CA GLU A 25 8.99 4.77 -4.34
C GLU A 25 9.67 4.62 -2.99
N HIS A 26 10.26 3.45 -2.73
CA HIS A 26 11.06 3.20 -1.54
C HIS A 26 12.56 3.05 -1.84
N VAL A 27 13.38 3.46 -0.87
CA VAL A 27 14.84 3.42 -0.93
C VAL A 27 15.38 2.42 0.09
N VAL A 28 16.21 1.49 -0.36
CA VAL A 28 16.90 0.53 0.51
C VAL A 28 18.24 1.13 0.97
N ILE A 29 18.45 1.21 2.28
CA ILE A 29 19.71 1.65 2.88
C ILE A 29 20.57 0.43 3.23
N THR A 30 21.83 0.46 2.80
CA THR A 30 22.82 -0.57 3.09
C THR A 30 23.87 -0.09 4.10
N LYS A 31 24.39 -1.02 4.91
CA LYS A 31 25.58 -0.80 5.76
C LYS A 31 26.55 -1.94 5.52
N GLN A 32 27.81 -1.63 5.23
CA GLN A 32 28.83 -2.61 4.82
C GLN A 32 28.35 -3.47 3.64
N GLY A 33 27.70 -2.84 2.65
CA GLY A 33 27.19 -3.50 1.44
C GLY A 33 25.95 -4.39 1.64
N ARG A 34 25.38 -4.45 2.85
CA ARG A 34 24.19 -5.28 3.13
C ARG A 34 22.97 -4.41 3.43
N PRO A 35 21.77 -4.72 2.90
CA PRO A 35 20.53 -4.05 3.26
C PRO A 35 20.28 -4.07 4.78
N LYS A 36 19.83 -2.93 5.33
CA LYS A 36 19.55 -2.77 6.76
C LYS A 36 18.26 -2.02 7.07
N ALA A 37 17.83 -1.12 6.20
CA ALA A 37 16.60 -0.37 6.37
C ALA A 37 15.97 -0.06 5.01
N VAL A 38 14.68 0.25 5.03
CA VAL A 38 13.94 0.80 3.89
C VAL A 38 13.35 2.12 4.34
N VAL A 39 13.42 3.13 3.49
CA VAL A 39 12.73 4.41 3.66
C VAL A 39 11.65 4.49 2.59
N MET A 40 10.43 4.79 3.00
CA MET A 40 9.24 4.94 2.16
C MET A 40 8.36 6.03 2.75
N SER A 41 7.31 6.46 2.03
CA SER A 41 6.37 7.42 2.61
C SER A 41 5.57 6.79 3.75
N ALA A 42 5.10 7.62 4.68
CA ALA A 42 4.24 7.15 5.77
C ALA A 42 2.94 6.54 5.22
N ASP A 43 2.30 7.22 4.26
CA ASP A 43 1.06 6.75 3.61
C ASP A 43 1.24 5.39 2.91
N GLU A 44 2.40 5.14 2.27
CA GLU A 44 2.67 3.85 1.63
C GLU A 44 2.85 2.75 2.69
N PHE A 45 3.53 3.06 3.80
CA PHE A 45 3.68 2.13 4.93
C PHE A 45 2.31 1.78 5.55
N GLU A 46 1.46 2.78 5.82
CA GLU A 46 0.10 2.58 6.34
C GLU A 46 -0.74 1.77 5.36
N SER A 47 -0.70 2.09 4.06
CA SER A 47 -1.40 1.34 3.01
C SER A 47 -0.98 -0.14 2.96
N TRP A 48 0.31 -0.44 3.19
CA TRP A 48 0.78 -1.82 3.29
C TRP A 48 0.27 -2.51 4.55
N GLN A 49 0.24 -1.81 5.68
CA GLN A 49 -0.31 -2.37 6.91
C GLN A 49 -1.79 -2.73 6.73
N GLU A 50 -2.61 -1.82 6.21
CA GLU A 50 -4.03 -2.08 5.93
C GLU A 50 -4.21 -3.25 4.94
N THR A 51 -3.39 -3.29 3.89
CA THR A 51 -3.42 -4.40 2.93
C THR A 51 -3.11 -5.73 3.60
N LEU A 52 -2.07 -5.77 4.44
CA LEU A 52 -1.68 -6.98 5.19
C LEU A 52 -2.76 -7.40 6.19
N GLU A 53 -3.42 -6.45 6.85
CA GLU A 53 -4.54 -6.72 7.75
C GLU A 53 -5.71 -7.39 7.02
N ILE A 54 -6.08 -6.89 5.84
CA ILE A 54 -7.12 -7.51 5.01
C ILE A 54 -6.69 -8.91 4.53
N LEU A 55 -5.43 -9.09 4.14
CA LEU A 55 -4.91 -10.38 3.70
C LEU A 55 -4.91 -11.44 4.82
N ASP A 56 -4.68 -11.02 6.06
CA ASP A 56 -4.68 -11.90 7.23
C ASP A 56 -6.10 -12.27 7.69
N ASP A 57 -7.13 -11.47 7.38
CA ASP A 57 -8.52 -11.79 7.68
C ASP A 57 -9.13 -12.77 6.64
N PRO A 58 -9.36 -14.05 7.01
CA PRO A 58 -9.89 -15.03 6.06
C PRO A 58 -11.34 -14.73 5.64
N LYS A 59 -12.13 -14.07 6.51
CA LYS A 59 -13.51 -13.69 6.20
C LYS A 59 -13.53 -12.54 5.20
N ALA A 60 -12.73 -11.51 5.42
CA ALA A 60 -12.58 -10.41 4.47
C ALA A 60 -12.13 -10.94 3.10
N MET A 61 -11.11 -11.80 3.07
CA MET A 61 -10.63 -12.41 1.83
C MET A 61 -11.66 -13.30 1.15
N SER A 62 -12.49 -14.02 1.91
CA SER A 62 -13.61 -14.78 1.35
C SER A 62 -14.64 -13.88 0.70
N ALA A 63 -15.03 -12.78 1.37
CA ALA A 63 -15.99 -11.81 0.86
C ALA A 63 -15.47 -11.11 -0.40
N ILE A 64 -14.20 -10.73 -0.45
CA ILE A 64 -13.56 -10.15 -1.65
C ILE A 64 -13.63 -11.13 -2.83
N ARG A 65 -13.29 -12.41 -2.61
CA ARG A 65 -13.35 -13.44 -3.66
C ARG A 65 -14.77 -13.71 -4.14
N GLU A 66 -15.76 -13.63 -3.25
CA GLU A 66 -17.18 -13.70 -3.63
C GLU A 66 -17.60 -12.50 -4.47
N GLY A 67 -17.31 -11.28 -4.02
CA GLY A 67 -17.60 -10.06 -4.77
C GLY A 67 -16.99 -10.05 -6.17
N LEU A 68 -15.74 -10.51 -6.33
CA LEU A 68 -15.11 -10.64 -7.65
C LEU A 68 -15.85 -11.64 -8.56
N ARG A 69 -16.37 -12.75 -8.01
CA ARG A 69 -17.20 -13.71 -8.77
C ARG A 69 -18.56 -13.12 -9.12
N ASP A 70 -19.15 -12.32 -8.24
CA ASP A 70 -20.42 -11.64 -8.46
C ASP A 70 -20.32 -10.60 -9.57
N VAL A 71 -19.29 -9.74 -9.53
CA VAL A 71 -18.99 -8.78 -10.59
C VAL A 71 -18.84 -9.47 -11.94
N LYS A 72 -18.04 -10.55 -12.00
CA LYS A 72 -17.83 -11.31 -13.25
C LYS A 72 -19.13 -11.95 -13.77
N ALA A 73 -20.03 -12.34 -12.89
CA ALA A 73 -21.31 -12.95 -13.24
C ALA A 73 -22.44 -11.92 -13.46
N GLY A 74 -22.16 -10.62 -13.36
CA GLY A 74 -23.17 -9.56 -13.46
C GLY A 74 -24.13 -9.50 -12.27
N ARG A 75 -23.81 -10.16 -11.14
CA ARG A 75 -24.57 -10.07 -9.88
C ARG A 75 -24.19 -8.78 -9.14
N VAL A 76 -24.46 -7.65 -9.77
CA VAL A 76 -24.17 -6.32 -9.24
C VAL A 76 -25.46 -5.52 -9.15
N ARG A 77 -25.44 -4.46 -8.34
CA ARG A 77 -26.57 -3.55 -8.16
C ARG A 77 -26.12 -2.12 -8.49
N PRO A 78 -26.93 -1.31 -9.18
CA PRO A 78 -26.61 0.09 -9.42
C PRO A 78 -26.43 0.86 -8.12
N LEU A 79 -25.50 1.81 -8.10
CA LEU A 79 -25.19 2.60 -6.90
C LEU A 79 -26.43 3.36 -6.41
N GLU A 80 -27.23 3.90 -7.33
CA GLU A 80 -28.43 4.67 -7.02
C GLU A 80 -29.48 3.83 -6.27
N GLU A 81 -29.61 2.55 -6.62
CA GLU A 81 -30.53 1.62 -5.95
C GLU A 81 -30.06 1.31 -4.53
N VAL A 82 -28.75 1.15 -4.34
CA VAL A 82 -28.15 0.88 -3.03
C VAL A 82 -28.28 2.10 -2.11
N LEU A 83 -27.96 3.31 -2.59
CA LEU A 83 -28.09 4.55 -1.82
C LEU A 83 -29.54 4.78 -1.36
N LYS A 84 -30.50 4.61 -2.28
CA LYS A 84 -31.93 4.71 -1.96
C LYS A 84 -32.38 3.73 -0.88
N GLN A 85 -31.83 2.51 -0.86
CA GLN A 85 -32.13 1.54 0.19
C GLN A 85 -31.48 1.87 1.53
N LEU A 86 -30.28 2.44 1.51
CA LEU A 86 -29.56 2.86 2.72
C LEU A 86 -30.07 4.20 3.28
N GLY A 87 -30.90 4.92 2.53
CA GLY A 87 -31.47 6.21 2.95
C GLY A 87 -30.46 7.36 2.96
N VAL A 88 -29.39 7.22 2.19
CA VAL A 88 -28.34 8.24 1.96
C VAL A 88 -28.42 8.83 0.56
#